data_AF-A0AAV0XWU4-F1
#
_entry.id   AF-A0AAV0XWU4-F1
#
_cell.length_a   1.000
_cell.length_b   1.000
_cell.length_c   1.000
_cell.angle_alpha   90.00
_cell.angle_beta   90.00
_cell.angle_gamma   90.00
#
_symmetry.space_group_name_H-M   'P 1'
#
loop_
_entity.id
_entity.type
_entity.pdbx_description
1 polymer ?
#
loop_
_entity_poly.entity_id
_entity_poly.type
_entity_poly.pdbx_seq_one_letter_code
_entity_poly.pdbx_strand_id
1 'polypeptide(L)'
;MKKLSTFMVTMPFCMNEGWNQLNLNLAAITSDSFKTTYVETVRVQVHANCRLRRIYFSDQQYKDDQLPNSYKLHGSKDVREKPKSLLRKNSAVVDKYSAGDKL
;
A
#
# COMPACT_ATOMS: atom_id res chain seq x y z
N MET A 1 9.31 -20.31 13.50
CA MET A 1 9.38 -20.45 14.98
C MET A 1 10.16 -19.26 15.53
N LYS A 2 9.69 -18.60 16.60
CA LYS A 2 10.40 -17.47 17.21
C LYS A 2 11.58 -18.01 18.05
N LYS A 3 12.74 -17.34 18.01
CA LYS A 3 13.91 -17.71 18.83
C LYS A 3 14.04 -16.71 19.98
N LEU A 4 14.02 -17.21 21.21
CA LEU A 4 14.15 -16.39 22.42
C LEU A 4 15.57 -16.52 22.99
N SER A 5 16.14 -15.38 23.34
CA SER A 5 17.35 -15.20 24.13
C SER A 5 17.01 -14.29 25.30
N THR A 6 17.81 -14.31 26.37
CA THR A 6 17.57 -13.55 27.60
C THR A 6 17.25 -12.07 27.35
N PHE A 7 17.86 -11.46 26.34
CA PHE A 7 17.70 -10.03 26.04
C PHE A 7 17.16 -9.76 24.62
N MET A 8 16.84 -10.80 23.85
CA MET A 8 16.49 -10.64 22.45
C MET A 8 15.47 -11.69 21.99
N VAL A 9 14.49 -11.26 21.22
CA VAL A 9 13.59 -12.15 20.47
C VAL A 9 13.82 -11.96 18.98
N THR A 10 14.03 -13.05 18.26
CA THR A 10 14.15 -13.05 16.79
C THR A 10 12.88 -13.65 16.20
N MET A 11 12.22 -12.86 15.36
CA MET A 11 11.00 -13.25 14.65
C MET A 11 11.24 -13.13 13.14
N PRO A 12 11.15 -14.23 12.38
CA PRO A 12 11.20 -14.16 10.93
C PRO A 12 9.90 -13.57 10.39
N PHE A 13 10.00 -12.75 9.34
CA PHE A 13 8.86 -12.21 8.62
C PHE A 13 8.93 -12.63 7.15
N CYS A 14 7.78 -13.03 6.60
CA CYS A 14 7.62 -13.24 5.17
C CYS A 14 6.89 -12.02 4.60
N MET A 15 7.43 -11.45 3.52
CA MET A 15 6.87 -10.27 2.87
C MET A 15 6.35 -10.65 1.48
N ASN A 16 5.32 -9.95 1.03
CA ASN A 16 4.79 -10.13 -0.32
C ASN A 16 5.59 -9.26 -1.31
N GLU A 17 5.40 -9.51 -2.60
CA GLU A 17 5.98 -8.66 -3.64
C GLU A 17 5.44 -7.23 -3.56
N GLY A 18 6.33 -6.23 -3.64
CA GLY A 18 5.98 -4.82 -3.65
C GLY A 18 6.01 -4.14 -2.27
N TRP A 19 5.10 -3.19 -2.05
CA TRP A 19 5.02 -2.42 -0.80
C TRP A 19 4.24 -3.19 0.26
N ASN A 20 4.88 -3.44 1.40
CA ASN A 20 4.28 -4.12 2.54
C ASN A 20 4.06 -3.14 3.70
N GLN A 21 2.94 -3.31 4.42
CA GLN A 21 2.69 -2.62 5.68
C GLN A 21 2.92 -3.61 6.82
N LEU A 22 3.98 -3.37 7.60
CA LEU A 22 4.28 -4.17 8.78
C LEU A 22 3.69 -3.48 10.02
N ASN A 23 2.76 -4.15 10.70
CA ASN A 23 2.26 -3.71 12.00
C ASN A 23 2.80 -4.65 13.09
N LEU A 24 3.51 -4.08 14.06
CA LEU A 24 4.09 -4.82 15.18
C LEU A 24 3.42 -4.36 16.47
N ASN A 25 2.65 -5.27 17.08
CA ASN A 25 2.15 -5.03 18.43
C ASN A 25 3.27 -5.31 19.45
N LEU A 26 3.98 -4.25 19.83
CA LEU A 26 5.11 -4.32 20.77
C LEU A 26 4.68 -4.84 22.16
N ALA A 27 3.48 -4.48 22.61
CA ALA A 27 2.94 -4.96 23.88
C ALA A 27 2.73 -6.48 23.85
N ALA A 28 2.06 -6.99 22.82
CA ALA A 28 1.83 -8.43 22.66
C ALA A 28 3.15 -9.21 22.47
N ILE A 29 4.09 -8.68 21.70
CA ILE A 29 5.41 -9.31 21.50
C ILE A 29 6.15 -9.44 22.83
N THR A 30 6.13 -8.40 23.66
CA THR A 30 6.82 -8.37 24.95
C THR A 30 6.17 -9.32 25.95
N SER A 31 4.83 -9.29 26.06
CA SER A 31 4.08 -10.18 26.94
C SER A 31 4.23 -11.65 26.54
N ASP A 32 4.23 -11.94 25.24
CA ASP A 32 4.34 -13.31 24.75
C ASP A 32 5.73 -13.89 25.00
N SER A 33 6.77 -13.10 24.73
CA SER A 33 8.16 -13.55 24.71
C SER A 33 8.81 -13.54 26.09
N PHE A 34 8.61 -12.47 26.86
CA PHE A 34 9.29 -12.26 28.15
C PHE A 34 8.35 -12.33 29.35
N LYS A 35 7.03 -12.43 29.13
CA LYS A 35 6.02 -12.42 30.21
C LYS A 35 6.04 -11.15 31.05
N THR A 36 6.39 -10.02 30.43
CA THR A 36 6.43 -8.69 31.04
C THR A 36 5.58 -7.69 30.26
N THR A 37 5.30 -6.53 30.85
CA THR A 37 4.50 -5.47 30.25
C THR A 37 5.39 -4.49 29.48
N TYR A 38 4.95 -4.09 28.30
CA TYR A 38 5.59 -3.04 27.51
C TYR A 38 5.36 -1.66 28.13
N VAL A 39 6.41 -0.84 28.19
CA VAL A 39 6.37 0.52 28.76
C VAL A 39 6.73 1.55 27.69
N GLU A 40 7.94 1.47 27.15
CA GLU A 40 8.44 2.42 26.16
C GLU A 40 9.37 1.76 25.14
N THR A 41 9.55 2.42 24.00
CA THR A 41 10.54 2.03 22.99
C THR A 41 11.69 3.01 23.02
N VAL A 42 12.88 2.53 23.39
CA VAL A 42 14.09 3.37 23.49
C VAL A 42 14.74 3.63 22.13
N ARG A 43 14.78 2.63 21.25
CA ARG A 43 15.47 2.72 19.96
C ARG A 43 14.81 1.86 18.89
N VAL A 44 14.68 2.43 17.70
CA VAL A 44 14.34 1.68 16.47
C VAL A 44 15.55 1.69 15.55
N GLN A 45 15.94 0.50 15.09
CA GLN A 45 17.00 0.33 14.10
C GLN A 45 16.45 -0.39 12.88
N VAL A 46 16.76 0.13 11.71
CA VAL A 46 16.42 -0.48 10.42
C VAL A 46 17.71 -0.74 9.67
N HIS A 47 17.90 -1.97 9.23
CA HIS A 47 19.07 -2.39 8.46
C HIS A 47 18.90 -2.09 6.96
N ALA A 48 19.98 -2.27 6.19
CA ALA A 48 20.03 -2.04 4.75
C ALA A 48 19.08 -2.95 3.95
N ASN A 49 19.03 -2.75 2.62
CA ASN A 49 18.20 -3.51 1.67
C ASN A 49 16.69 -3.40 1.90
N CYS A 50 16.22 -2.23 2.37
CA CYS A 50 14.79 -1.93 2.43
C CYS A 50 14.50 -0.53 1.87
N ARG A 51 13.31 -0.35 1.31
CA ARG A 51 12.79 0.96 0.90
C ARG A 51 11.69 1.37 1.87
N LEU A 52 11.94 2.39 2.67
CA LEU A 52 11.01 2.86 3.67
C LEU A 52 10.19 4.02 3.10
N ARG A 53 8.87 3.96 3.31
CA ARG A 53 7.98 5.10 3.03
C ARG A 53 7.71 5.89 4.29
N ARG A 54 7.31 5.19 5.37
CA ARG A 54 6.92 5.76 6.65
C ARG A 54 7.19 4.77 7.78
N ILE A 55 7.59 5.30 8.94
CA ILE A 55 7.63 4.59 10.22
C ILE A 55 6.90 5.49 11.21
N TYR A 56 5.92 4.93 11.92
CA TYR A 56 5.15 5.65 12.92
C TYR A 56 4.76 4.71 14.05
N PHE A 57 4.50 5.29 15.21
CA PHE A 57 3.88 4.60 16.33
C PHE A 57 2.39 4.90 16.35
N SER A 58 1.60 3.92 16.77
CA SER A 58 0.17 4.05 16.96
C SER A 58 -0.20 3.37 18.27
N ASP A 59 -1.10 3.99 19.03
CA ASP A 59 -1.62 3.41 20.27
C ASP A 59 -2.43 2.13 19.99
N GLN A 60 -3.14 2.11 18.86
CA GLN A 60 -4.01 0.99 18.47
C GLN A 60 -3.80 0.59 17.01
N GLN A 61 -4.23 -0.62 16.68
CA GLN A 61 -4.29 -1.10 15.31
C GLN A 61 -5.47 -0.45 14.57
N TYR A 62 -5.18 0.65 13.89
CA TYR A 62 -6.15 1.30 13.01
C TYR A 62 -6.33 0.51 11.71
N LYS A 63 -7.58 0.45 11.24
CA LYS A 63 -7.92 -0.08 9.91
C LYS A 63 -7.69 1.00 8.84
N ASP A 64 -7.51 0.57 7.60
CA ASP A 64 -7.25 1.46 6.46
C ASP A 64 -8.29 2.58 6.28
N ASP A 65 -9.55 2.34 6.67
CA ASP A 65 -10.62 3.34 6.56
C ASP A 65 -10.45 4.49 7.55
N GLN A 66 -9.90 4.20 8.74
CA GLN A 66 -9.71 5.16 9.83
C GLN A 66 -8.40 5.93 9.70
N LEU A 67 -7.46 5.41 8.90
CA LEU A 67 -6.20 6.10 8.63
C LEU A 67 -6.46 7.38 7.81
N PRO A 68 -5.86 8.52 8.16
CA PRO A 68 -5.86 9.68 7.28
C PRO A 68 -5.27 9.30 5.90
N ASN A 69 -5.72 9.95 4.83
CA ASN A 69 -5.22 9.69 3.47
C ASN A 69 -3.70 9.82 3.34
N SER A 70 -3.07 10.59 4.23
CA SER A 70 -1.61 10.73 4.33
C SER A 70 -0.91 9.48 4.84
N TYR A 71 -1.59 8.52 5.46
CA TYR A 71 -0.99 7.28 5.98
C TYR A 71 -1.41 6.04 5.19
N LYS A 72 -2.52 6.09 4.45
CA LYS A 72 -2.97 4.99 3.60
C LYS A 72 -1.90 4.60 2.58
N LEU A 73 -1.72 3.29 2.40
CA LEU A 73 -0.91 2.75 1.32
C LEU A 73 -1.70 2.84 0.02
N HIS A 74 -1.60 3.97 -0.66
CA HIS A 74 -2.04 4.06 -2.05
C HIS A 74 -1.07 3.19 -2.86
N GLY A 75 -1.51 1.99 -3.24
CA GLY A 75 -0.91 1.29 -4.35
C GLY A 75 -0.92 2.27 -5.51
N SER A 76 0.25 2.55 -6.09
CA SER A 76 0.33 3.25 -7.36
C SER A 76 -0.40 2.38 -8.38
N LYS A 77 -1.71 2.52 -8.48
CA LYS A 77 -2.40 2.34 -9.74
C LYS A 77 -1.90 3.49 -10.59
N ASP A 78 -0.69 3.35 -11.14
CA ASP A 78 -0.32 4.03 -12.37
C ASP A 78 -1.23 3.45 -13.47
N VAL A 79 -2.52 3.77 -13.40
CA VAL A 79 -3.30 3.89 -14.62
C VAL A 79 -2.71 5.15 -15.24
N ARG A 80 -1.66 4.96 -16.04
CA ARG A 80 -1.27 5.95 -17.04
C ARG A 80 -2.52 6.18 -17.87
N GLU A 81 -3.29 7.22 -17.58
CA GLU A 81 -4.36 7.67 -18.45
C GLU A 81 -3.69 7.98 -19.79
N LYS A 82 -3.84 7.07 -20.78
CA LYS A 82 -3.43 7.36 -22.14
C LYS A 82 -4.20 8.62 -22.55
N PRO A 83 -3.54 9.68 -23.03
CA PRO A 83 -4.23 10.91 -23.38
C PRO A 83 -5.32 10.59 -24.42
N LYS A 84 -6.54 11.06 -24.17
CA LYS A 84 -7.73 10.89 -25.03
C LYS A 84 -7.63 11.71 -26.33
N SER A 85 -6.47 11.77 -26.97
CA SER A 85 -6.21 12.63 -28.13
C SER A 85 -6.24 11.91 -29.49
N LEU A 86 -6.67 10.65 -29.56
CA LEU A 86 -6.75 9.90 -30.84
C LEU A 86 -8.15 9.48 -31.27
N LEU A 87 -9.21 10.02 -30.67
CA LEU A 87 -10.59 9.79 -31.12
C LEU A 87 -11.36 11.10 -31.25
N ARG A 88 -11.06 11.88 -32.30
CA ARG A 88 -12.05 12.63 -33.12
C ARG A 88 -11.37 13.45 -34.22
N LYS A 89 -11.18 12.82 -35.37
CA LYS A 89 -11.26 13.43 -36.70
C LYS A 89 -11.49 12.22 -37.61
N ASN A 90 -12.73 11.93 -38.01
CA ASN A 90 -13.28 12.45 -39.25
C ASN A 90 -14.82 12.39 -39.20
N SER A 91 -15.46 13.54 -39.18
CA SER A 91 -16.82 13.68 -39.67
C SER A 91 -16.94 15.08 -40.25
N ALA A 92 -16.40 15.25 -41.46
CA ALA A 92 -16.68 16.40 -42.30
C ALA A 92 -16.55 15.97 -43.77
N VAL A 93 -17.74 15.79 -44.38
CA VAL A 93 -18.09 16.10 -45.77
C VAL A 93 -17.61 15.11 -46.84
N VAL A 94 -18.56 14.45 -47.53
CA VAL A 94 -18.93 14.74 -48.93
C VAL A 94 -20.32 14.13 -49.22
N ASP A 95 -21.31 15.00 -49.42
CA ASP A 95 -22.63 14.72 -50.01
C ASP A 95 -22.55 14.21 -51.45
N LYS A 96 -23.52 13.42 -51.93
CA LYS A 96 -24.30 13.65 -53.18
C LYS A 96 -25.66 12.91 -53.18
N TYR A 97 -26.72 13.69 -53.43
CA TYR A 97 -28.05 13.40 -54.01
C TYR A 97 -28.00 12.37 -55.17
N SER A 98 -29.05 11.67 -55.66
CA SER A 98 -30.50 11.53 -55.45
C SER A 98 -31.01 10.52 -56.51
N ALA A 99 -32.18 9.89 -56.26
CA ALA A 99 -33.14 9.21 -57.17
C ALA A 99 -33.54 7.87 -56.52
N GLY A 100 -34.77 7.62 -56.08
CA GLY A 100 -36.04 7.92 -56.73
C GLY A 100 -36.38 6.79 -57.69
N ASP A 101 -36.97 5.69 -57.20
CA ASP A 101 -38.09 5.06 -57.89
C ASP A 101 -38.93 4.18 -56.96
N LYS A 102 -40.24 4.20 -57.21
CA LYS A 102 -41.32 3.52 -56.49
C LYS A 102 -41.55 2.13 -57.10
N LEU A 103 -41.70 1.11 -56.26
CA LEU A 103 -42.87 0.20 -56.16
C LEU A 103 -42.55 -0.94 -55.19
#